data_AF-T0Y6B3-F1
#
_entry.id   AF-T0Y6B3-F1
#
_cell.length_a   1.000
_cell.length_b   1.000
_cell.length_c   1.000
_cell.angle_alpha   90.00
_cell.angle_beta   90.00
_cell.angle_gamma   90.00
#
_symmetry.space_group_name_H-M   'P 1'
#
loop_
_entity.id
_entity.type
_entity.pdbx_description
1 polymer ?
#
loop_
_entity_poly.entity_id
_entity_poly.type
_entity_poly.pdbx_seq_one_letter_code
_entity_poly.pdbx_strand_id
1 'polypeptide(L)'
;SDLMLMPATGASTHGGATSAVIDPDAAPADPGPQSLDDMVTGLEREKIMQTLQKTRYNKTAAARELGITFRALRYKLKKLGID
;
A
#
# COMPACT_ATOMS: atom_id res chain seq x y z
N SER A 1 3.17 -55.32 -4.28
CA SER A 1 2.18 -54.26 -4.09
C SER A 1 1.69 -54.39 -2.65
N ASP A 2 1.78 -53.42 -1.76
CA ASP A 2 2.01 -51.99 -1.91
C ASP A 2 2.56 -51.46 -0.57
N LEU A 3 3.49 -50.51 -0.66
CA LEU A 3 4.24 -49.93 0.45
C LEU A 3 3.44 -48.75 1.02
N MET A 4 2.90 -48.87 2.23
CA MET A 4 2.21 -47.76 2.89
C MET A 4 3.21 -46.95 3.73
N LEU A 5 3.58 -45.76 3.24
CA LEU A 5 4.41 -44.77 3.97
C LEU A 5 3.67 -43.43 4.06
N MET A 6 3.54 -42.93 5.28
CA MET A 6 3.21 -41.55 5.67
C MET A 6 3.93 -41.31 7.02
N PRO A 7 4.26 -40.07 7.47
CA PRO A 7 4.12 -38.74 6.84
C PRO A 7 5.31 -37.77 7.06
N ALA A 8 5.10 -36.54 6.57
CA ALA A 8 5.44 -35.24 7.19
C ALA A 8 6.75 -34.47 6.84
N THR A 9 6.48 -33.29 6.25
CA THR A 9 7.09 -31.96 6.50
C THR A 9 8.49 -31.65 5.96
N GLY A 10 8.55 -30.59 5.16
CA GLY A 10 9.78 -29.90 4.83
C GLY A 10 9.59 -28.66 3.96
N ALA A 11 9.51 -27.51 4.64
CA ALA A 11 10.00 -26.21 4.20
C ALA A 11 9.28 -25.42 3.08
N SER A 12 8.64 -24.35 3.53
CA SER A 12 8.40 -23.10 2.82
C SER A 12 9.66 -22.54 2.14
N THR A 13 9.54 -22.18 0.86
CA THR A 13 10.31 -21.10 0.22
C THR A 13 9.42 -20.37 -0.79
N HIS A 14 8.60 -19.42 -0.33
CA HIS A 14 8.07 -18.38 -1.22
C HIS A 14 9.14 -17.29 -1.32
N GLY A 15 9.98 -17.39 -2.35
CA GLY A 15 10.98 -16.39 -2.67
C GLY A 15 11.38 -16.51 -4.14
N GLY A 16 11.04 -15.50 -4.93
CA GLY A 16 11.56 -15.40 -6.30
C GLY A 16 10.64 -14.62 -7.23
N ALA A 17 10.86 -13.30 -7.24
CA ALA A 17 10.31 -12.31 -8.16
C ALA A 17 10.04 -12.85 -9.59
N THR A 18 8.78 -12.80 -10.01
CA THR A 18 8.47 -12.81 -11.44
C THR A 18 8.66 -11.40 -11.96
N SER A 19 9.77 -11.22 -12.67
CA SER A 19 10.06 -10.12 -13.56
C SER A 19 8.81 -9.62 -14.27
N ALA A 20 8.57 -8.32 -14.15
CA ALA A 20 7.67 -7.59 -15.02
C ALA A 20 8.17 -7.73 -16.46
N VAL A 21 7.52 -8.62 -17.21
CA VAL A 21 7.51 -8.55 -18.67
C VAL A 21 6.66 -7.34 -19.03
N ILE A 22 7.28 -6.38 -19.69
CA ILE A 22 6.60 -5.17 -20.17
C ILE A 22 6.12 -5.53 -21.58
N ASP A 23 4.92 -6.09 -21.67
CA ASP A 23 4.25 -6.30 -22.94
C ASP A 23 3.83 -4.92 -23.51
N PRO A 24 4.22 -4.56 -24.75
CA PRO A 24 3.89 -3.27 -25.35
C PRO A 24 2.45 -3.20 -25.91
N ASP A 25 1.62 -4.22 -25.67
CA ASP A 25 0.21 -4.30 -26.09
C ASP A 25 -0.75 -4.32 -24.88
N ALA A 26 -0.41 -3.62 -23.80
CA ALA A 26 -1.35 -3.38 -22.72
C ALA A 26 -2.33 -2.27 -23.16
N ALA A 27 -3.45 -2.68 -23.77
CA ALA A 27 -4.68 -1.87 -23.80
C ALA A 27 -4.90 -1.23 -22.41
N PRO A 28 -5.41 0.00 -22.32
CA PRO A 28 -5.56 0.67 -21.03
C PRO A 28 -6.37 -0.25 -20.13
N ALA A 29 -5.73 -0.79 -19.10
CA ALA A 29 -6.42 -1.54 -18.08
C ALA A 29 -7.48 -0.60 -17.55
N ASP A 30 -8.74 -0.80 -17.98
CA ASP A 30 -9.89 -0.23 -17.32
C ASP A 30 -9.65 -0.51 -15.84
N PRO A 31 -9.45 0.52 -14.99
CA PRO A 31 -9.32 0.27 -13.59
C PRO A 31 -10.68 -0.29 -13.20
N GLY A 32 -10.74 -1.62 -13.05
CA GLY A 32 -11.92 -2.30 -12.53
C GLY A 32 -12.40 -1.56 -11.28
N PRO A 33 -13.70 -1.66 -10.95
CA PRO A 33 -14.33 -0.79 -9.95
C PRO A 33 -13.43 -0.66 -8.71
N GLN A 34 -12.90 0.55 -8.48
CA GLN A 34 -12.03 0.81 -7.35
C GLN A 34 -12.76 0.38 -6.08
N SER A 35 -12.10 -0.40 -5.24
CA SER A 35 -12.72 -0.83 -3.98
C SER A 35 -12.98 0.42 -3.13
N LEU A 36 -14.00 0.37 -2.28
CA LEU A 36 -14.27 1.48 -1.34
C LEU A 36 -13.02 1.84 -0.51
N ASP A 37 -12.21 0.83 -0.16
CA ASP A 37 -10.95 1.03 0.57
C ASP A 37 -9.90 1.83 -0.24
N ASP A 38 -9.84 1.61 -1.56
CA ASP A 38 -8.94 2.33 -2.46
C ASP A 38 -9.36 3.79 -2.59
N MET A 39 -10.67 4.04 -2.75
CA MET A 39 -11.22 5.40 -2.81
C MET A 39 -10.96 6.18 -1.52
N VAL A 40 -11.18 5.55 -0.36
CA VAL A 40 -10.90 6.16 0.94
C VAL A 40 -9.40 6.46 1.07
N THR A 41 -8.54 5.52 0.69
CA THR A 41 -7.08 5.71 0.73
C THR A 41 -6.62 6.84 -0.20
N GLY A 42 -7.21 6.96 -1.40
CA GLY A 42 -6.95 8.04 -2.33
C GLY A 42 -7.31 9.42 -1.76
N LEU A 43 -8.52 9.55 -1.22
CA LEU A 43 -8.98 10.77 -0.55
C LEU A 43 -8.10 11.14 0.66
N GLU A 44 -7.70 10.15 1.46
CA GLU A 44 -6.78 10.38 2.58
C GLU A 44 -5.43 10.91 2.10
N ARG A 45 -4.85 10.30 1.05
CA ARG A 45 -3.58 10.74 0.46
C ARG A 45 -3.66 12.17 -0.02
N GLU A 46 -4.69 12.52 -0.78
CA GLU A 46 -4.88 13.87 -1.29
C GLU A 46 -4.99 14.89 -0.16
N LYS A 47 -5.80 14.58 0.87
CA LYS A 47 -6.00 15.47 2.01
C LYS A 47 -4.69 15.71 2.78
N ILE A 48 -3.92 14.65 3.02
CA ILE A 48 -2.63 14.74 3.70
C ILE A 48 -1.64 15.57 2.87
N MET A 49 -1.53 15.31 1.57
CA MET A 49 -0.64 16.05 0.67
C MET A 49 -0.99 17.54 0.61
N GLN A 50 -2.27 17.87 0.43
CA GLN A 50 -2.71 19.27 0.42
C GLN A 50 -2.37 19.97 1.73
N THR A 51 -2.57 19.31 2.87
CA THR A 51 -2.29 19.91 4.18
C THR A 51 -0.78 20.06 4.42
N LEU A 52 0.03 19.08 3.99
CA LEU A 52 1.49 19.21 4.01
C LEU A 52 1.94 20.40 3.16
N GLN A 53 1.42 20.57 1.95
CA GLN A 53 1.77 21.73 1.12
C GLN A 53 1.40 23.06 1.79
N LYS A 54 0.19 23.17 2.35
CA LYS A 54 -0.26 24.38 3.09
C LYS A 54 0.63 24.73 4.27
N THR A 55 1.09 23.72 4.99
CA THR A 55 1.95 23.87 6.18
C THR A 55 3.44 23.91 5.85
N ARG A 56 3.82 24.05 4.58
CA ARG A 56 5.22 24.00 4.11
C ARG A 56 5.95 22.75 4.58
N TYR A 57 5.28 21.61 4.49
CA TYR A 57 5.73 20.29 4.91
C TYR A 57 6.06 20.16 6.41
N ASN A 58 5.58 21.09 7.24
CA ASN A 58 5.69 20.96 8.68
C ASN A 58 4.71 19.90 9.21
N LYS A 59 5.22 18.66 9.40
CA LYS A 59 4.44 17.50 9.82
C LYS A 59 3.67 17.74 11.15
N THR A 60 4.24 18.50 12.08
CA THR A 60 3.58 18.82 13.37
C THR A 60 2.40 19.77 13.16
N ALA A 61 2.55 20.79 12.31
CA ALA A 61 1.47 21.70 11.96
C ALA A 61 0.39 21.00 11.12
N ALA A 62 0.78 20.14 10.17
CA ALA A 62 -0.14 19.37 9.34
C ALA A 62 -1.03 18.44 10.18
N ALA A 63 -0.46 17.76 11.18
CA ALA A 63 -1.23 16.91 12.08
C ALA A 63 -2.31 17.71 12.83
N ARG A 64 -1.94 18.91 13.31
CA ARG A 64 -2.86 19.83 14.00
C ARG A 64 -3.97 20.33 13.06
N GLU A 65 -3.63 20.68 11.81
CA GLU A 65 -4.61 21.14 10.81
C GLU A 65 -5.55 20.01 10.35
N LEU A 66 -5.05 18.78 10.25
CA LEU A 66 -5.86 17.58 9.99
C LEU A 66 -6.72 17.13 11.19
N GLY A 67 -6.48 17.70 12.39
CA GLY A 67 -7.20 17.31 13.61
C GLY A 67 -6.84 15.91 14.13
N ILE A 68 -5.65 15.39 13.80
CA ILE A 68 -5.17 14.08 14.23
C ILE A 68 -3.90 14.19 15.08
N THR A 69 -3.59 13.14 15.83
CA THR A 69 -2.31 13.09 16.55
C THR A 69 -1.15 12.99 15.57
N PHE A 70 0.02 13.53 15.95
CA PHE A 70 1.24 13.41 15.15
C PHE A 70 1.61 11.95 14.84
N ARG A 71 1.35 11.05 15.80
CA ARG A 71 1.58 9.61 15.64
C ARG A 71 0.66 9.01 14.57
N ALA A 72 -0.61 9.37 14.55
CA ALA A 72 -1.54 8.94 13.50
C ALA A 72 -1.10 9.42 12.11
N LEU A 73 -0.67 10.68 11.99
CA LEU A 73 -0.13 11.21 10.74
C LEU A 73 1.07 10.38 10.25
N ARG A 74 2.04 10.09 11.13
CA ARG A 74 3.20 9.27 10.78
C ARG A 74 2.81 7.89 10.25
N TYR A 75 1.83 7.23 10.87
CA TYR A 75 1.38 5.93 10.40
C TYR A 75 0.72 6.02 9.02
N LYS A 76 -0.09 7.05 8.77
CA LYS A 76 -0.70 7.28 7.45
C LYS A 76 0.37 7.53 6.38
N LEU A 77 1.36 8.36 6.69
CA LEU A 77 2.52 8.62 5.81
C LEU A 77 3.27 7.33 5.45
N LYS A 78 3.58 6.50 6.45
CA LYS A 78 4.21 5.19 6.22
C LYS A 78 3.35 4.26 5.37
N LYS A 79 2.03 4.20 5.62
CA LYS A 79 1.09 3.36 4.84
C LYS A 79 1.02 3.81 3.38
N LEU A 80 1.09 5.12 3.14
CA LEU A 80 0.99 5.74 1.82
C LEU A 80 2.32 5.79 1.05
N GLY A 81 3.44 5.41 1.69
CA GLY A 81 4.79 5.50 1.10
C GLY A 81 5.29 6.94 0.93
N ILE A 82 4.85 7.86 1.78
CA ILE A 82 5.25 9.28 1.75
C ILE A 82 6.17 9.50 2.95
N ASP A 83 7.49 9.55 2.77
CA ASP A 83 8.46 9.83 3.85
C ASP A 83 8.90 11.30 3.85
#